data_AF-A0A973MKU2-F1
#
_entry.id   AF-A0A973MKU2-F1
#
_cell.length_a   1.000
_cell.length_b   1.000
_cell.length_c   1.000
_cell.angle_alpha   90.00
_cell.angle_beta   90.00
_cell.angle_gamma   90.00
#
_symmetry.space_group_name_H-M   'P 1'
#
loop_
_entity.id
_entity.type
_entity.pdbx_description
1 polymer ?
#
loop_
_entity_poly.entity_id
_entity_poly.type
_entity_poly.pdbx_seq_one_letter_code
_entity_poly.pdbx_strand_id
1 'polypeptide(L)'
;IGLQQKLVKALLEQISSTNLFTDPAKLYTVAEAVTSSLTTDTGLGSLSELVSLGESLKGLSADRVKTVMMPVVTAPSDPNRVVAKEPAASRLWESLR
;
A
#
# COMPACT_ATOMS: atom_id res chain seq x y z
N ILE A 1 -6.66 6.72 14.26
CA ILE A 1 -6.01 7.06 12.97
C ILE A 1 -4.62 6.42 12.82
N GLY A 2 -3.80 6.32 13.88
CA GLY A 2 -2.46 5.74 13.76
C GLY A 2 -2.36 4.23 13.53
N LEU A 3 -3.42 3.44 13.78
CA LEU A 3 -3.34 1.98 13.69
C LEU A 3 -3.22 1.48 12.24
N GLN A 4 -3.95 2.07 11.29
CA GLN A 4 -3.87 1.71 9.87
C GLN A 4 -2.48 2.01 9.30
N GLN A 5 -1.92 3.19 9.62
CA GLN A 5 -0.59 3.58 9.16
C GLN A 5 0.50 2.69 9.78
N LYS A 6 0.36 2.34 11.06
CA LYS A 6 1.26 1.38 11.74
C LYS A 6 1.17 -0.01 11.14
N LEU A 7 -0.03 -0.48 10.79
CA LEU A 7 -0.23 -1.77 10.13
C LEU A 7 0.47 -1.81 8.77
N VAL A 8 0.28 -0.79 7.94
CA VAL A 8 0.96 -0.68 6.63
C VAL A 8 2.48 -0.63 6.80
N LYS A 9 2.97 0.16 7.75
CA LYS A 9 4.41 0.24 8.03
C LYS A 9 4.99 -1.10 8.50
N ALA A 10 4.32 -1.77 9.44
CA ALA A 10 4.74 -3.08 9.93
C ALA A 10 4.71 -4.15 8.82
N LEU A 11 3.74 -4.08 7.90
CA LEU A 11 3.69 -4.95 6.74
C LEU A 11 4.88 -4.72 5.80
N LEU A 12 5.22 -3.45 5.52
CA LEU A 12 6.39 -3.10 4.70
C LEU A 12 7.70 -3.51 5.38
N GLU A 13 7.82 -3.32 6.69
CA GLU A 13 8.96 -3.81 7.49
C GLU A 13 9.08 -5.34 7.41
N GLN A 14 7.99 -6.08 7.53
CA GLN A 14 7.98 -7.53 7.38
C GLN A 14 8.39 -7.96 5.97
N ILE A 15 7.87 -7.33 4.91
CA ILE A 15 8.24 -7.64 3.52
C ILE A 15 9.72 -7.35 3.27
N SER A 16 10.24 -6.22 3.76
CA SER A 16 11.65 -5.84 3.60
C SER A 16 12.62 -6.69 4.40
N SER A 17 12.21 -7.18 5.59
CA SER A 17 13.03 -8.02 6.47
C SER A 17 12.96 -9.50 6.12
N THR A 18 11.88 -9.93 5.47
CA THR A 18 11.81 -11.27 4.91
C THR A 18 12.81 -11.31 3.77
N ASN A 19 13.90 -12.05 3.98
CA ASN A 19 14.97 -12.26 3.01
C ASN A 19 14.49 -13.18 1.88
N LEU A 20 13.38 -12.78 1.24
CA LEU A 20 12.69 -13.47 0.16
C LEU A 20 13.69 -13.86 -0.95
N PHE A 21 14.69 -13.03 -1.18
CA PHE A 21 15.74 -13.27 -2.18
C PHE A 21 16.73 -14.39 -1.85
N THR A 22 16.75 -14.94 -0.64
CA THR A 22 17.64 -16.06 -0.27
C THR A 22 16.97 -17.44 -0.28
N ASP A 23 15.65 -17.49 -0.45
CA ASP A 23 14.87 -18.74 -0.46
C ASP A 23 13.75 -18.68 -1.52
N PRO A 24 14.00 -19.19 -2.74
CA PRO A 24 13.04 -19.18 -3.84
C PRO A 24 11.71 -19.88 -3.52
N ALA A 25 11.71 -20.86 -2.60
CA ALA A 25 10.50 -21.56 -2.20
C ALA A 25 9.60 -20.68 -1.33
N LYS A 26 10.19 -19.90 -0.40
CA LYS A 26 9.43 -18.93 0.41
C LYS A 26 8.89 -17.77 -0.42
N LEU A 27 9.66 -17.32 -1.41
CA LEU A 27 9.18 -16.36 -2.41
C LEU A 27 7.90 -16.84 -3.09
N TYR A 28 7.91 -18.09 -3.56
CA TYR A 28 6.78 -18.70 -4.25
C TYR A 28 5.54 -18.79 -3.34
N THR A 29 5.70 -19.24 -2.09
CA THR A 29 4.59 -19.34 -1.13
C THR A 29 4.00 -17.98 -0.77
N VAL A 30 4.83 -16.94 -0.61
CA VAL A 30 4.34 -15.58 -0.34
C VAL A 30 3.64 -15.00 -1.57
N ALA A 31 4.18 -15.20 -2.77
CA ALA A 31 3.55 -14.78 -4.00
C ALA A 31 2.17 -15.46 -4.18
N GLU A 32 2.09 -16.78 -3.95
CA GLU A 32 0.84 -17.55 -4.00
C GLU A 32 -0.20 -17.05 -2.98
N ALA A 33 0.22 -16.79 -1.74
CA ALA A 33 -0.63 -16.26 -0.69
C ALA A 33 -1.14 -14.84 -1.01
N VAL A 34 -0.30 -13.98 -1.59
CA VAL A 34 -0.71 -12.64 -2.04
C VAL A 34 -1.69 -12.76 -3.22
N THR A 35 -1.43 -13.61 -4.21
CA THR A 35 -2.32 -13.81 -5.37
C THR A 35 -3.66 -14.45 -5.00
N SER A 36 -3.72 -15.25 -3.94
CA SER A 36 -4.97 -15.88 -3.47
C SER A 36 -5.80 -14.96 -2.57
N SER A 37 -5.18 -13.96 -1.95
CA SER A 37 -5.85 -12.96 -1.09
C SER A 37 -6.25 -11.68 -1.82
N LEU A 38 -5.65 -11.40 -2.97
CA LEU A 38 -6.12 -10.37 -3.90
C LEU A 38 -7.31 -10.93 -4.69
N THR A 39 -8.51 -10.42 -4.41
CA THR A 39 -9.57 -10.46 -5.42
C THR A 39 -9.15 -9.50 -6.53
N THR A 40 -8.28 -9.95 -7.43
CA THR A 40 -7.62 -9.10 -8.41
C THR A 40 -8.62 -8.65 -9.46
N ASP A 41 -8.91 -7.34 -9.52
CA ASP A 41 -9.23 -6.72 -10.81
C ASP A 41 -8.06 -7.05 -11.76
N THR A 42 -8.37 -7.44 -12.98
CA THR A 42 -7.51 -8.15 -13.95
C THR A 42 -6.15 -7.51 -14.32
N GLY A 43 -5.76 -6.38 -13.71
CA GLY A 43 -4.53 -5.61 -13.96
C GLY A 43 -3.30 -5.95 -13.09
N LEU A 44 -3.42 -6.86 -12.12
CA LEU A 44 -2.27 -7.50 -11.44
C LEU A 44 -2.25 -9.02 -11.73
N GLY A 45 -2.70 -9.39 -12.93
CA GLY A 45 -3.00 -10.77 -13.31
C GLY A 45 -1.77 -11.61 -13.68
N SER A 46 -0.57 -11.01 -13.80
CA SER A 46 0.62 -11.73 -14.21
C SER A 46 1.69 -11.83 -13.11
N LEU A 47 2.36 -12.98 -13.05
CA LEU A 47 3.51 -13.21 -12.19
C LEU A 47 4.62 -12.16 -12.42
N SER A 48 4.80 -11.70 -13.66
CA SER A 48 5.77 -10.67 -14.03
C SER A 48 5.46 -9.31 -13.40
N GLU A 49 4.19 -8.90 -13.33
CA GLU A 49 3.80 -7.64 -12.67
C GLU A 49 4.04 -7.71 -11.16
N LEU A 50 3.81 -8.87 -10.54
CA LEU A 50 4.07 -9.09 -9.12
C LEU A 50 5.57 -9.09 -8.79
N VAL A 51 6.40 -9.66 -9.66
CA VAL A 51 7.86 -9.59 -9.53
C VAL A 51 8.35 -8.15 -9.68
N SER A 52 7.87 -7.41 -10.69
CA SER A 52 8.19 -5.99 -10.89
C SER A 52 7.75 -5.13 -9.70
N LEU A 53 6.57 -5.40 -9.14
CA LEU A 53 6.10 -4.77 -7.91
C LEU A 53 7.05 -5.08 -6.74
N GLY A 54 7.41 -6.35 -6.52
CA GLY A 54 8.35 -6.76 -5.48
C GLY A 54 9.74 -6.12 -5.63
N GLU A 55 10.25 -5.99 -6.85
CA GLU A 55 11.51 -5.29 -7.14
C GLU A 55 11.41 -3.78 -6.86
N SER A 56 10.28 -3.14 -7.20
CA SER A 56 10.05 -1.72 -6.88
C SER A 56 10.01 -1.46 -5.36
N LEU A 57 9.45 -2.42 -4.60
CA LEU A 57 9.38 -2.37 -3.14
C LEU A 57 10.75 -2.62 -2.47
N LYS A 58 11.66 -3.36 -3.12
CA LYS A 58 13.02 -3.63 -2.60
C LYS A 58 13.83 -2.36 -2.35
N GLY A 59 13.60 -1.31 -3.13
CA GLY A 59 14.25 0.00 -2.96
C GLY A 59 13.62 0.88 -1.88
N LEU A 60 12.40 0.55 -1.43
CA LEU A 60 11.64 1.28 -0.43
C LEU A 60 11.91 0.71 0.96
N SER A 61 12.92 1.26 1.62
CA SER A 61 13.12 0.97 3.05
C SER A 61 12.01 1.66 3.87
N ALA A 62 11.49 0.98 4.91
CA ALA A 62 10.32 1.45 5.66
C ALA A 62 10.52 2.81 6.37
N ASP A 63 11.76 3.25 6.54
CA ASP A 63 12.16 4.58 7.00
C ASP A 63 11.97 5.68 5.94
N ARG A 64 11.92 5.32 4.65
CA ARG A 64 11.65 6.22 3.52
C ARG A 64 10.17 6.32 3.14
N VAL A 65 9.30 5.59 3.85
CA VAL A 65 7.85 5.61 3.62
C VAL A 65 7.21 6.66 4.53
N LYS A 66 6.60 7.68 3.94
CA LYS A 66 5.81 8.67 4.66
C LYS A 66 4.33 8.43 4.42
N THR A 67 3.59 8.14 5.48
CA THR A 67 2.13 8.05 5.40
C THR A 67 1.50 9.41 5.64
N VAL A 68 0.58 9.80 4.76
CA VAL A 68 -0.21 11.04 4.87
C VAL A 68 -1.69 10.67 4.94
N MET A 69 -2.47 11.48 5.65
CA MET A 69 -3.92 11.30 5.72
C MET A 69 -4.58 12.26 4.74
N MET A 70 -5.57 11.78 3.97
CA MET A 70 -6.42 12.64 3.15
C MET A 70 -7.14 13.66 4.05
N PRO A 71 -7.08 14.97 3.75
CA PRO A 71 -7.89 15.96 4.43
C PRO A 71 -9.37 15.72 4.14
N VAL A 72 -10.17 15.51 5.18
CA VAL A 72 -11.60 15.24 5.04
C VAL A 72 -12.44 16.06 6.03
N VAL A 73 -13.73 16.22 5.73
CA VAL A 73 -14.78 16.75 6.61
C VAL A 73 -16.00 15.83 6.58
N THR A 74 -16.86 15.90 7.59
CA THR A 74 -18.15 15.19 7.58
C THR A 74 -18.99 15.65 6.39
N ALA A 75 -19.62 14.70 5.70
CA ALA A 75 -20.47 15.01 4.56
C ALA A 75 -21.73 15.77 5.02
N PRO A 76 -22.09 16.90 4.39
CA PRO A 76 -23.33 17.61 4.72
C PRO A 76 -24.58 16.75 4.50
N SER A 77 -24.51 15.76 3.61
CA SER A 77 -25.61 14.85 3.26
C SER A 77 -25.76 13.66 4.20
N ASP A 78 -24.71 13.25 4.91
CA ASP A 78 -24.73 12.10 5.82
C ASP A 78 -23.62 12.25 6.88
N PRO A 79 -23.97 12.39 8.17
CA PRO A 79 -22.99 12.50 9.24
C PRO A 79 -22.12 11.23 9.43
N ASN A 80 -22.51 10.09 8.86
CA ASN A 80 -21.73 8.84 8.84
C ASN A 80 -20.84 8.71 7.59
N ARG A 81 -20.63 9.80 6.85
CA ARG A 81 -19.75 9.86 5.67
C ARG A 81 -18.78 11.01 5.80
N VAL A 82 -17.67 10.90 5.08
CA VAL A 82 -16.70 11.98 4.94
C VAL A 82 -16.50 12.33 3.48
N VAL A 83 -16.25 13.60 3.21
CA VAL A 83 -15.91 14.14 1.88
C VAL A 83 -14.57 14.86 1.95
N ALA A 84 -13.91 14.99 0.80
CA ALA A 84 -12.63 15.68 0.68
C ALA A 84 -12.74 17.13 1.19
N LYS A 85 -11.78 17.55 2.02
CA LYS A 85 -11.70 18.92 2.51
C LYS A 85 -10.95 19.77 1.49
N GLU A 86 -11.71 20.44 0.62
CA GLU A 86 -11.11 21.38 -0.32
C GLU A 86 -10.75 22.72 0.34
N PRO A 87 -9.65 23.40 -0.10
CA PRO A 87 -8.71 23.01 -1.17
C PRO A 87 -7.51 22.17 -0.66
N ALA A 88 -7.55 21.68 0.57
CA ALA A 88 -6.43 20.95 1.17
C ALA A 88 -6.23 19.58 0.52
N ALA A 89 -7.31 18.88 0.18
CA ALA A 89 -7.27 17.62 -0.55
C ALA A 89 -6.68 17.80 -1.96
N SER A 90 -7.13 18.80 -2.73
CA SER A 90 -6.51 19.09 -4.05
C SER A 90 -5.01 19.37 -3.95
N ARG A 91 -4.58 20.18 -2.97
CA ARG A 91 -3.16 20.46 -2.75
C ARG A 91 -2.35 19.21 -2.38
N LEU A 92 -2.94 18.27 -1.64
CA LEU A 92 -2.29 16.99 -1.36
C LEU A 92 -2.06 16.21 -2.65
N TRP A 93 -3.06 16.12 -3.52
CA TRP A 93 -2.93 15.43 -4.81
C TRP A 93 -1.89 16.07 -5.73
N GLU A 94 -1.85 17.40 -5.80
CA GLU A 94 -0.82 18.12 -6.56
C GLU A 94 0.61 17.82 -6.06
N SER A 95 0.78 17.61 -4.74
CA SER A 95 2.09 17.27 -4.16
C SER A 95 2.56 15.83 -4.41
N LEU A 96 1.65 14.95 -4.85
CA LEU A 96 1.93 13.53 -5.13
C LEU A 96 2.17 13.25 -6.62
N ARG A 97 1.86 14.22 -7.49
CA ARG A 97 2.09 14.13 -8.93
C ARG A 97 3.56 14.34 -9.27
#